data_AF-A0A5J4Q2B4-F1
#
_entry.id   AF-A0A5J4Q2B4-F1
#
_cell.length_a   1.000
_cell.length_b   1.000
_cell.length_c   1.000
_cell.angle_alpha   90.00
_cell.angle_beta   90.00
_cell.angle_gamma   90.00
#
_symmetry.space_group_name_H-M   'P 1'
#
loop_
_entity.id
_entity.type
_entity.pdbx_description
1 polymer ?
#
loop_
_entity_poly.entity_id
_entity_poly.type
_entity_poly.pdbx_seq_one_letter_code
_entity_poly.pdbx_strand_id
1 'polypeptide(L)'
;FTNDFGEYSYNTVKENLMFGYDLKPMVDNRIIQFATPEKALLDLLYLYPFYDNGQEMEELRLDEDYLHDDLNIELLMEYALKFQSKAFDQRVKLLFKTYGL
;
A
#
# COMPACT_ATOMS: atom_id res chain seq x y z
N PHE A 1 -16.21 9.63 10.97
CA PHE A 1 -17.60 10.13 10.80
C PHE A 1 -18.50 8.93 10.75
N THR A 2 -19.53 8.88 11.59
CA THR A 2 -20.42 7.72 11.67
C THR A 2 -21.81 8.15 11.28
N ASN A 3 -22.44 7.41 10.38
CA ASN A 3 -23.84 7.58 10.01
C ASN A 3 -24.54 6.21 9.99
N ASP A 4 -25.81 6.17 9.59
CA ASP A 4 -26.60 4.94 9.52
C ASP A 4 -26.05 3.88 8.55
N PHE A 5 -25.15 4.25 7.62
CA PHE A 5 -24.50 3.34 6.68
C PHE A 5 -23.17 2.77 7.18
N GLY A 6 -22.55 3.39 8.17
CA GLY A 6 -21.30 2.90 8.76
C GLY A 6 -20.36 4.00 9.25
N GLU A 7 -19.12 3.59 9.50
CA GLU A 7 -18.03 4.46 9.96
C GLU A 7 -17.07 4.79 8.82
N TYR A 8 -16.77 6.08 8.68
CA TYR A 8 -15.93 6.63 7.63
C TYR A 8 -14.73 7.35 8.25
N SER A 9 -13.53 6.98 7.79
CA SER A 9 -12.28 7.65 8.15
C SER A 9 -11.74 8.40 6.94
N TYR A 10 -11.49 9.70 7.10
CA TYR A 10 -10.95 10.54 6.04
C TYR A 10 -9.45 10.75 6.28
N ASN A 11 -8.65 10.31 5.31
CA ASN A 11 -7.21 10.49 5.33
C ASN A 11 -6.78 11.34 4.13
N THR A 12 -5.88 12.30 4.36
CA THR A 12 -5.31 13.13 3.30
C THR A 12 -3.95 12.57 2.89
N VAL A 13 -3.82 12.23 1.62
CA VAL A 13 -2.54 11.84 1.01
C VAL A 13 -1.96 13.06 0.31
N LYS A 14 -0.64 13.25 0.40
CA LYS A 14 0.04 14.35 -0.30
C LYS A 14 -0.07 14.15 -1.81
N GLU A 15 -0.22 15.24 -2.56
CA GLU A 15 -0.37 15.18 -4.03
C GLU A 15 0.82 14.48 -4.71
N ASN A 16 2.03 14.67 -4.19
CA ASN A 16 3.24 14.01 -4.71
C ASN A 16 3.28 12.48 -4.47
N LEU A 17 2.33 11.94 -3.70
CA LEU A 17 2.15 10.51 -3.47
C LEU A 17 1.01 9.93 -4.34
N MET A 18 0.40 10.72 -5.22
CA MET A 18 -0.58 10.25 -6.20
C MET A 18 0.13 9.75 -7.48
N PHE A 19 0.74 8.57 -7.41
CA PHE A 19 1.41 7.90 -8.54
C PHE A 19 1.14 6.40 -8.51
N GLY A 20 1.64 5.66 -9.51
CA GLY A 20 1.58 4.19 -9.51
C GLY A 20 0.18 3.64 -9.77
N TYR A 21 -0.57 4.33 -10.64
CA TYR A 21 -1.92 3.93 -11.05
C TYR A 21 -1.93 3.50 -12.52
N ASP A 22 -2.59 2.39 -12.78
CA ASP A 22 -2.96 1.94 -14.11
C ASP A 22 -4.36 2.42 -14.49
N LEU A 23 -4.54 2.77 -15.75
CA LEU A 23 -5.84 3.15 -16.30
C LEU A 23 -6.56 1.91 -16.79
N LYS A 24 -7.60 1.48 -16.06
CA LYS A 24 -8.44 0.35 -16.46
C LYS A 24 -9.75 0.83 -17.07
N PRO A 25 -10.08 0.42 -18.31
CA PRO A 25 -11.38 0.71 -18.89
C PRO A 25 -12.47 -0.14 -18.22
N MET A 26 -13.61 0.48 -17.91
CA MET A 26 -14.83 -0.22 -17.47
C MET A 26 -15.81 -0.40 -18.62
N VAL A 27 -16.77 -1.32 -18.42
CA VAL A 27 -17.85 -1.68 -19.37
C VAL A 27 -18.64 -0.47 -19.88
N ASP A 28 -18.68 0.61 -19.11
CA ASP A 28 -19.48 1.81 -19.35
C ASP A 28 -18.62 2.99 -19.87
N ASN A 29 -17.52 2.69 -20.58
CA ASN A 29 -16.59 3.67 -21.17
C ASN A 29 -15.90 4.63 -20.17
N ARG A 30 -15.98 4.33 -18.88
CA ARG A 30 -15.28 5.03 -17.80
C ARG A 30 -13.87 4.48 -17.65
N ILE A 31 -12.92 5.37 -17.36
CA ILE A 31 -11.55 5.00 -17.03
C ILE A 31 -11.38 5.14 -15.53
N ILE A 32 -11.00 4.05 -14.85
CA ILE A 32 -10.65 4.08 -13.43
C ILE A 32 -9.13 4.08 -13.28
N GLN A 33 -8.64 4.90 -12.36
CA GLN A 33 -7.25 4.83 -11.90
C GLN A 33 -7.17 3.75 -10.82
N PHE A 34 -6.50 2.66 -11.14
CA PHE A 34 -6.35 1.51 -10.24
C PHE A 34 -4.92 1.46 -9.75
N ALA A 35 -4.71 1.45 -8.43
CA ALA A 35 -3.36 1.38 -7.88
C ALA A 35 -2.70 0.05 -8.28
N THR A 36 -1.44 0.12 -8.68
CA THR A 36 -0.58 -1.05 -8.82
C THR A 36 -0.48 -1.77 -7.47
N PRO A 37 -0.26 -3.10 -7.43
CA PRO A 37 -0.10 -3.85 -6.19
C PRO A 37 0.95 -3.23 -5.26
N GLU A 38 2.08 -2.81 -5.82
CA GLU A 38 3.18 -2.17 -5.10
C GLU A 38 2.73 -0.86 -4.46
N LYS A 39 2.03 -0.01 -5.22
CA LYS A 39 1.50 1.25 -4.69
C LYS A 39 0.44 1.01 -3.62
N ALA A 40 -0.47 0.07 -3.84
CA ALA A 40 -1.55 -0.23 -2.90
C ALA A 40 -1.00 -0.68 -1.54
N LEU A 41 0.03 -1.52 -1.54
CA LEU A 41 0.69 -1.99 -0.32
C LEU A 41 1.38 -0.85 0.43
N LEU A 42 2.13 0.00 -0.29
CA LEU A 42 2.79 1.17 0.30
C LEU A 42 1.79 2.19 0.84
N ASP A 43 0.67 2.42 0.14
CA ASP A 43 -0.39 3.31 0.60
C ASP A 43 -1.04 2.79 1.89
N LEU A 44 -1.30 1.49 1.97
CA LEU A 44 -1.80 0.85 3.18
C LEU A 44 -0.83 1.09 4.35
N LEU A 45 0.46 0.81 4.17
CA LEU A 45 1.47 1.05 5.21
C LEU A 45 1.57 2.53 5.58
N TYR A 46 1.40 3.45 4.64
CA TYR A 46 1.48 4.89 4.89
C TYR A 46 0.29 5.39 5.72
N LEU A 47 -0.93 4.98 5.32
CA LEU A 47 -2.19 5.38 5.96
C LEU A 47 -2.35 4.80 7.37
N TYR A 48 -1.78 3.63 7.62
CA TYR A 48 -1.93 2.90 8.87
C TYR A 48 -0.59 2.76 9.60
N PRO A 49 -0.15 3.81 10.33
CA PRO A 49 1.13 3.80 11.03
C PRO A 49 1.21 2.83 12.21
N PHE A 50 0.10 2.22 12.62
CA PHE A 50 0.07 1.24 13.72
C PHE A 50 0.74 -0.10 13.36
N TYR A 51 0.95 -0.33 12.07
CA TYR A 51 1.70 -1.46 11.55
C TYR A 51 3.21 -1.27 11.76
N ASP A 52 3.64 -1.25 13.02
CA ASP A 52 5.00 -0.88 13.44
C ASP A 52 5.84 -2.03 14.02
N ASN A 53 5.25 -3.23 14.12
CA ASN A 53 5.88 -4.43 14.65
C ASN A 53 5.52 -5.68 13.83
N GLY A 54 6.32 -6.75 13.99
CA GLY A 54 6.21 -7.96 13.16
C GLY A 54 4.89 -8.69 13.31
N GLN A 55 4.30 -8.70 14.51
CA GLN A 55 3.01 -9.38 14.74
C GLN A 55 1.88 -8.70 13.97
N GLU A 56 1.83 -7.37 14.00
CA GLU A 56 0.83 -6.61 13.23
C GLU A 56 1.05 -6.77 11.70
N MET A 57 2.29 -6.91 11.26
CA MET A 57 2.60 -7.25 9.86
C MET A 57 2.09 -8.64 9.48
N GLU A 58 2.27 -9.65 10.33
CA GLU A 58 1.81 -11.03 10.09
C GLU A 58 0.28 -11.11 10.02
N GLU A 59 -0.43 -10.35 10.85
CA GLU A 59 -1.91 -10.32 10.84
C GLU A 59 -2.51 -9.66 9.59
N LEU A 60 -1.70 -9.00 8.74
CA LEU A 60 -2.16 -8.62 7.40
C LEU A 60 -2.52 -9.83 6.54
N ARG A 61 -1.91 -11.00 6.81
CA ARG A 61 -2.13 -12.27 6.10
C ARG A 61 -2.06 -12.08 4.59
N LEU A 62 -1.01 -11.38 4.14
CA LEU A 62 -0.74 -11.22 2.73
C LEU A 62 -0.46 -12.58 2.11
N ASP A 63 -0.82 -12.73 0.84
CA ASP A 63 -0.56 -13.94 0.07
C ASP A 63 0.94 -14.04 -0.21
N GLU A 64 1.63 -14.92 0.52
CA GLU A 64 3.08 -15.10 0.41
C GLU A 64 3.50 -15.54 -0.99
N ASP A 65 2.76 -16.44 -1.64
CA ASP A 65 3.08 -16.91 -2.99
C ASP A 65 3.05 -15.70 -3.96
N TYR A 66 2.02 -14.87 -3.87
CA TYR A 66 1.93 -13.65 -4.68
C TYR A 66 3.06 -12.65 -4.39
N LEU A 67 3.41 -12.46 -3.11
CA LEU A 67 4.49 -11.55 -2.71
C LEU A 67 5.86 -11.98 -3.26
N HIS A 68 6.10 -13.28 -3.40
CA HIS A 68 7.37 -13.82 -3.90
C HIS A 68 7.39 -13.95 -5.43
N ASP A 69 6.29 -14.34 -6.05
CA ASP A 69 6.26 -14.68 -7.48
C ASP A 69 5.85 -13.51 -8.40
N ASP A 70 4.90 -12.69 -7.97
CA ASP A 70 4.24 -11.67 -8.83
C ASP A 70 4.56 -10.22 -8.44
N LEU A 71 4.82 -9.96 -7.15
CA LEU A 71 5.08 -8.60 -6.67
C LEU A 71 6.43 -8.08 -7.20
N ASN A 72 6.41 -6.91 -7.83
CA ASN A 72 7.65 -6.29 -8.31
C ASN A 72 8.38 -5.55 -7.17
N ILE A 73 9.31 -6.25 -6.54
CA ILE A 73 10.10 -5.72 -5.43
C ILE A 73 10.92 -4.48 -5.80
N GLU A 74 11.52 -4.45 -6.98
CA GLU A 74 12.31 -3.29 -7.44
C GLU A 74 11.43 -2.05 -7.57
N LEU A 75 10.24 -2.21 -8.17
CA LEU A 75 9.26 -1.14 -8.33
C LEU A 75 8.71 -0.67 -6.97
N LEU A 76 8.42 -1.60 -6.06
CA LEU A 76 8.00 -1.28 -4.70
C LEU A 76 9.06 -0.44 -3.98
N MET A 77 10.33 -0.82 -4.08
CA MET A 77 11.43 -0.05 -3.48
C MET A 77 11.56 1.34 -4.12
N GLU A 78 11.44 1.46 -5.44
CA GLU A 78 11.45 2.76 -6.12
C GLU A 78 10.31 3.66 -5.61
N TYR A 79 9.12 3.09 -5.45
CA TYR A 79 7.95 3.79 -4.97
C TYR A 79 8.09 4.21 -3.50
N ALA A 80 8.67 3.34 -2.66
CA ALA A 80 8.91 3.63 -1.25
C ALA A 80 9.81 4.87 -1.06
N LEU A 81 10.83 5.04 -1.90
CA LEU A 81 11.73 6.20 -1.86
C LEU A 81 11.01 7.55 -2.05
N LYS A 82 9.87 7.55 -2.76
CA LYS A 82 9.07 8.77 -3.02
C LYS A 82 8.36 9.28 -1.76
N PHE A 83 8.16 8.43 -0.75
CA PHE A 83 7.53 8.83 0.53
C PHE A 83 8.47 9.63 1.44
N GLN A 84 9.80 9.56 1.23
CA GLN A 84 10.82 10.36 1.91
C GLN A 84 10.65 10.45 3.44
N SER A 85 10.30 9.34 4.09
CA SER A 85 9.98 9.31 5.53
C SER A 85 10.68 8.14 6.21
N LYS A 86 11.55 8.44 7.17
CA LYS A 86 12.32 7.41 7.91
C LYS A 86 11.42 6.39 8.62
N ALA A 87 10.32 6.85 9.22
CA ALA A 87 9.37 5.97 9.90
C ALA A 87 8.60 5.09 8.91
N PHE A 88 8.37 5.59 7.68
CA PHE A 88 7.80 4.77 6.61
C PHE A 88 8.81 3.72 6.12
N ASP A 89 10.06 4.13 5.88
CA ASP A 89 11.12 3.21 5.46
C ASP A 89 11.34 2.07 6.46
N GLN A 90 11.20 2.35 7.76
CA GLN A 90 11.25 1.32 8.81
C GLN A 90 10.12 0.30 8.70
N ARG A 91 8.88 0.75 8.42
CA ARG A 91 7.73 -0.13 8.22
C ARG A 91 7.87 -0.97 6.96
N VAL A 92 8.37 -0.37 5.87
CA VAL A 92 8.69 -1.11 4.65
C VAL A 92 9.73 -2.20 4.95
N LYS A 93 10.84 -1.87 5.64
CA LYS A 93 11.84 -2.89 6.04
C LYS A 93 11.26 -3.99 6.92
N LEU A 94 10.31 -3.65 7.79
CA LEU A 94 9.63 -4.61 8.64
C LEU A 94 8.76 -5.57 7.82
N LEU A 95 8.05 -5.07 6.80
CA LEU A 95 7.32 -5.90 5.83
C LEU A 95 8.28 -6.91 5.17
N PHE A 96 9.40 -6.44 4.60
CA PHE A 96 10.41 -7.30 3.98
C PHE A 96 10.92 -8.39 4.94
N LYS A 97 11.25 -7.99 6.18
CA LYS A 97 11.71 -8.93 7.20
C LYS A 97 10.66 -9.98 7.57
N THR A 98 9.39 -9.59 7.63
CA THR A 98 8.30 -10.47 8.07
C THR A 98 7.96 -11.51 7.02
N TYR A 99 7.93 -11.11 5.75
CA TYR A 99 7.55 -11.98 4.63
C TYR A 99 8.76 -12.63 3.92
N GLY A 100 9.98 -12.35 4.39
CA GLY A 100 11.20 -12.97 3.85
C GLY A 100 11.59 -12.52 2.45
N LEU A 101 11.21 -11.29 2.07
CA LEU A 101 11.47 -10.68 0.76
C LEU A 101 12.86 -10.05 0.67
#